data_AF-A0A519QE01-F1
#
_entry.id   AF-A0A519QE01-F1
#
_cell.length_a   1.000
_cell.length_b   1.000
_cell.length_c   1.000
_cell.angle_alpha   90.00
_cell.angle_beta   90.00
_cell.angle_gamma   90.00
#
_symmetry.space_group_name_H-M   'P 1'
#
loop_
_entity.id
_entity.type
_entity.pdbx_description
1 polymer ?
#
loop_
_entity_poly.entity_id
_entity_poly.type
_entity_poly.pdbx_seq_one_letter_code
_entity_poly.pdbx_strand_id
1 'polypeptide(L)'
;MAKPIKTKSPPQLRVVGDAEIYDLMRAPENTAERVKRLQMEAKALALEEVEALERVLLDAASKAKAIAEGGDAYPVGAREIASRLVADLPSKAETIRVIVQRTL
;
A
#
# COMPACT_ATOMS: atom_id res chain seq x y z
N MET A 1 -5.65 41.37 -65.92
CA MET A 1 -6.74 40.68 -65.19
C MET A 1 -6.11 39.98 -63.98
N ALA A 2 -6.46 40.41 -62.76
CA ALA A 2 -5.84 39.96 -61.51
C ALA A 2 -6.52 38.67 -60.97
N LYS A 3 -5.72 37.67 -60.57
CA LYS A 3 -6.21 36.42 -59.94
C LYS A 3 -6.52 36.65 -58.46
N PRO A 4 -7.64 36.13 -57.91
CA PRO A 4 -8.00 36.36 -56.52
C PRO A 4 -7.17 35.46 -55.58
N ILE A 5 -6.76 36.04 -54.46
CA ILE A 5 -6.00 35.39 -53.37
C ILE A 5 -6.97 34.49 -52.59
N LYS A 6 -6.67 33.19 -52.50
CA LYS A 6 -7.41 32.25 -51.63
C LYS A 6 -7.13 32.58 -50.17
N THR A 7 -8.11 33.14 -49.47
CA THR A 7 -8.06 33.34 -48.02
C THR A 7 -8.12 31.99 -47.32
N LYS A 8 -7.04 31.60 -46.62
CA LYS A 8 -7.02 30.41 -45.76
C LYS A 8 -8.02 30.61 -44.61
N SER A 9 -9.01 29.73 -44.51
CA SER A 9 -9.96 29.70 -43.39
C SER A 9 -9.21 29.57 -42.05
N PRO A 10 -9.66 30.24 -40.98
CA PRO A 10 -9.02 30.14 -39.68
C PRO A 10 -9.10 28.69 -39.15
N PRO A 11 -8.07 28.21 -38.42
CA PRO A 11 -8.08 26.88 -37.84
C PRO A 11 -9.26 26.76 -36.86
N GLN A 12 -10.18 25.84 -37.15
CA GLN A 12 -11.30 25.54 -36.25
C GLN A 12 -10.77 24.72 -35.08
N LEU A 13 -10.44 25.40 -33.98
CA LEU A 13 -10.13 24.76 -32.72
C LEU A 13 -11.44 24.24 -32.10
N ARG A 14 -11.60 22.92 -32.00
CA ARG A 14 -12.70 22.28 -31.25
C ARG A 14 -12.15 21.79 -29.92
N VAL A 15 -12.81 22.17 -28.84
CA VAL A 15 -12.55 21.62 -27.50
C VAL A 15 -13.20 20.25 -27.43
N VAL A 16 -12.38 19.20 -27.27
CA VAL A 16 -12.85 17.83 -27.06
C VAL A 16 -12.91 17.62 -25.55
N GLY A 17 -14.11 17.37 -25.03
CA GLY A 17 -14.43 17.48 -23.60
C GLY A 17 -13.79 16.44 -22.67
N ASP A 18 -13.32 15.30 -23.20
CA ASP A 18 -12.89 14.16 -22.36
C ASP A 18 -11.60 13.48 -22.88
N ALA A 19 -10.62 14.27 -23.34
CA ALA A 19 -9.30 13.70 -23.63
C ALA A 19 -8.43 13.75 -22.36
N GLU A 20 -7.90 12.60 -21.93
CA GLU A 20 -6.82 12.56 -20.96
C GLU A 20 -5.69 13.49 -21.42
N ILE A 21 -5.25 14.42 -20.57
CA ILE A 21 -4.17 15.35 -20.89
C ILE A 21 -2.87 14.53 -20.95
N TYR A 22 -2.46 14.12 -22.14
CA TYR A 22 -1.16 13.49 -22.37
C TYR A 22 -0.08 14.58 -22.45
N ASP A 23 0.89 14.51 -21.54
CA ASP A 23 2.12 15.30 -21.65
C ASP A 23 2.94 14.81 -22.86
N LEU A 24 2.81 15.50 -23.99
CA LEU A 24 3.43 15.15 -25.27
C LEU A 24 4.97 15.20 -25.25
N MET A 25 5.58 15.76 -24.19
CA MET A 25 7.04 15.77 -24.00
C MET A 25 7.55 14.52 -23.27
N ARG A 26 6.65 13.71 -22.69
CA ARG A 26 6.98 12.45 -22.03
C ARG A 26 6.47 11.31 -22.90
N ALA A 27 7.36 10.41 -23.32
CA ALA A 27 6.91 9.20 -24.02
C ALA A 27 5.87 8.48 -23.13
N PRO A 28 4.68 8.15 -23.65
CA PRO A 28 3.65 7.50 -22.87
C PRO A 28 4.21 6.19 -22.31
N GLU A 29 4.06 6.00 -20.99
CA GLU A 29 4.43 4.76 -20.32
C GLU A 29 3.77 3.61 -21.09
N ASN A 30 4.58 2.67 -21.61
CA ASN A 30 4.00 1.53 -22.31
C ASN A 30 3.31 0.61 -21.28
N THR A 31 2.39 -0.23 -21.74
CA THR A 31 1.63 -1.11 -20.84
C THR A 31 2.53 -1.96 -19.94
N ALA A 32 3.68 -2.43 -20.43
CA ALA A 32 4.61 -3.24 -19.64
C ALA A 32 5.31 -2.44 -18.54
N GLU A 33 5.71 -1.20 -18.82
CA GLU A 33 6.26 -0.26 -17.83
C GLU A 33 5.24 0.05 -16.75
N ARG A 34 3.99 0.32 -17.14
CA ARG A 34 2.87 0.56 -16.21
C ARG A 34 2.63 -0.62 -15.30
N VAL A 35 2.60 -1.83 -15.85
CA VAL A 35 2.43 -3.06 -15.05
C VAL A 35 3.59 -3.24 -14.08
N LYS A 36 4.84 -3.03 -14.53
CA LYS A 36 6.02 -3.16 -13.67
C LYS A 36 5.99 -2.17 -12.51
N ARG A 37 5.60 -0.91 -12.77
CA ARG A 37 5.44 0.10 -11.73
C ARG A 37 4.35 -0.27 -10.72
N LEU A 38 3.17 -0.66 -11.21
CA LEU A 38 2.07 -1.11 -10.33
C LEU A 38 2.45 -2.32 -9.48
N GLN A 39 3.22 -3.26 -10.03
CA GLN A 39 3.73 -4.40 -9.26
C GLN A 39 4.69 -3.98 -8.15
N MET A 40 5.59 -3.01 -8.41
CA MET A 40 6.48 -2.47 -7.39
C MET A 40 5.71 -1.72 -6.31
N GLU A 41 4.73 -0.90 -6.69
CA GLU A 41 3.84 -0.20 -5.74
C GLU A 41 3.05 -1.20 -4.88
N ALA A 42 2.48 -2.25 -5.48
CA ALA A 42 1.76 -3.29 -4.75
C ALA A 42 2.68 -4.06 -3.77
N LYS A 43 3.92 -4.34 -4.16
CA LYS A 43 4.92 -4.96 -3.27
C LYS A 43 5.28 -4.04 -2.09
N ALA A 44 5.46 -2.74 -2.35
CA ALA A 44 5.76 -1.77 -1.30
C ALA A 44 4.60 -1.62 -0.31
N LEU A 45 3.36 -1.57 -0.81
CA LEU A 45 2.17 -1.54 0.03
C LEU A 45 2.03 -2.80 0.89
N ALA A 46 2.30 -3.98 0.31
CA ALA A 46 2.27 -5.23 1.06
C ALA A 46 3.30 -5.27 2.20
N LEU A 47 4.48 -4.68 2.02
CA LEU A 47 5.48 -4.54 3.09
C LEU A 47 4.96 -3.66 4.23
N GLU A 48 4.36 -2.52 3.90
CA GLU A 48 3.80 -1.59 4.89
C GLU A 48 2.71 -2.26 5.74
N GLU A 49 1.82 -3.03 5.12
CA GLU A 49 0.79 -3.79 5.82
C GLU A 49 1.38 -4.84 6.78
N VAL A 50 2.47 -5.49 6.39
CA VAL A 50 3.17 -6.46 7.25
C VAL A 50 3.82 -5.78 8.45
N GLU A 51 4.43 -4.61 8.25
CA GLU A 51 4.97 -3.80 9.36
C GLU A 51 3.87 -3.28 10.28
N ALA A 52 2.72 -2.89 9.74
CA ALA A 52 1.57 -2.48 10.53
C ALA A 52 1.06 -3.65 11.40
N LEU A 53 0.96 -4.85 10.82
CA LEU A 53 0.59 -6.06 11.56
C LEU A 53 1.60 -6.38 12.67
N GLU A 54 2.90 -6.30 12.41
CA GLU A 54 3.95 -6.51 13.41
C GLU A 54 3.74 -5.60 14.64
N ARG A 55 3.46 -4.31 14.41
CA ARG A 55 3.19 -3.35 15.50
C ARG A 55 1.94 -3.73 16.29
N VAL A 56 0.88 -4.16 15.63
CA VAL A 56 -0.36 -4.61 16.30
C VAL A 56 -0.12 -5.85 17.15
N LEU A 57 0.66 -6.82 16.67
CA LEU A 57 0.97 -8.03 17.42
C LEU A 57 1.81 -7.73 18.66
N LEU A 58 2.76 -6.80 18.57
CA LEU A 58 3.58 -6.37 19.71
C LEU A 58 2.75 -5.56 20.73
N ASP A 59 1.86 -4.67 20.29
CA ASP A 59 0.93 -3.96 21.18
C ASP A 59 -0.04 -4.93 21.87
N ALA A 60 -0.57 -5.90 21.14
CA ALA A 60 -1.41 -6.96 21.70
C ALA A 60 -0.65 -7.81 22.74
N ALA A 61 0.62 -8.13 22.50
CA ALA A 61 1.47 -8.82 23.47
C ALA A 61 1.68 -7.98 24.75
N SER A 62 1.89 -6.67 24.61
CA SER A 62 2.01 -5.74 25.74
C SER A 62 0.72 -5.69 26.58
N LYS A 63 -0.45 -5.60 25.94
CA LYS A 63 -1.75 -5.64 26.62
C LYS A 63 -2.01 -6.97 27.29
N ALA A 64 -1.67 -8.08 26.61
CA ALA A 64 -1.77 -9.42 27.17
C ALA A 64 -0.89 -9.56 28.43
N LYS A 65 0.31 -8.98 28.43
CA LYS A 65 1.17 -8.97 29.61
C LYS A 65 0.51 -8.27 30.80
N ALA A 66 -0.09 -7.11 30.59
CA ALA A 66 -0.81 -6.40 31.65
C ALA A 66 -1.98 -7.23 32.23
N ILE A 67 -2.70 -7.99 31.40
CA ILE A 67 -3.77 -8.89 31.86
C ILE A 67 -3.19 -10.07 32.65
N ALA A 68 -2.14 -10.71 32.14
CA ALA A 68 -1.48 -11.86 32.77
C ALA A 68 -0.94 -11.51 34.16
N GLU A 69 -0.36 -10.32 34.32
CA GLU A 69 0.25 -9.81 35.55
C GLU A 69 -0.77 -9.13 36.49
N GLY A 70 -2.00 -8.88 36.04
CA GLY A 70 -3.02 -8.13 36.79
C GLY A 70 -3.63 -8.85 38.02
N GLY A 71 -3.11 -10.01 38.41
CA GLY A 71 -3.49 -10.70 39.65
C GLY A 71 -4.99 -11.01 39.73
N ASP A 72 -5.60 -10.66 40.88
CA ASP A 72 -7.02 -10.93 41.15
C ASP A 72 -7.98 -10.00 40.39
N ALA A 73 -7.47 -9.00 39.67
CA ALA A 73 -8.30 -8.16 38.79
C ALA A 73 -8.83 -8.93 37.56
N TYR A 74 -8.19 -10.05 37.22
CA TYR A 74 -8.56 -10.89 36.08
C TYR A 74 -8.76 -12.36 36.48
N PRO A 75 -9.81 -13.02 35.96
CA PRO A 75 -10.01 -14.46 36.18
C PRO A 75 -8.82 -15.28 35.70
N VAL A 76 -8.53 -16.38 36.39
CA VAL A 76 -7.38 -17.25 36.09
C VAL A 76 -7.34 -17.71 34.62
N GLY A 77 -8.48 -18.07 34.03
CA GLY A 77 -8.55 -18.49 32.63
C GLY A 77 -8.15 -17.39 31.65
N ALA A 78 -8.52 -16.13 31.92
CA ALA A 78 -8.11 -15.00 31.09
C ALA A 78 -6.59 -14.75 31.20
N ARG A 79 -6.03 -14.86 32.41
CA ARG A 79 -4.60 -14.73 32.65
C ARG A 79 -3.79 -15.82 31.95
N GLU A 80 -4.26 -17.06 31.98
CA GLU A 80 -3.58 -18.17 31.29
C GLU A 80 -3.51 -17.97 29.78
N ILE A 81 -4.62 -17.55 29.16
CA ILE A 81 -4.64 -17.24 27.73
C ILE A 81 -3.72 -16.05 27.42
N ALA A 82 -3.78 -15.00 28.24
CA ALA A 82 -2.93 -13.84 28.07
C ALA A 82 -1.43 -14.18 28.20
N SER A 83 -1.04 -15.02 29.15
CA SER A 83 0.33 -15.51 29.30
C SER A 83 0.84 -16.27 28.06
N ARG A 84 -0.02 -17.07 27.42
CA ARG A 84 0.33 -17.74 26.15
C ARG A 84 0.53 -16.72 25.02
N LEU A 85 -0.35 -15.72 24.92
CA LEU A 85 -0.24 -14.66 23.92
C LEU A 85 1.06 -13.85 24.07
N VAL A 86 1.51 -13.58 25.31
CA VAL A 86 2.79 -12.90 25.57
C VAL A 86 3.98 -13.68 24.97
N ALA A 87 3.96 -15.01 25.06
CA ALA A 87 5.02 -15.85 24.51
C ALA A 87 4.92 -15.99 22.98
N ASP A 88 3.71 -16.15 22.45
CA ASP A 88 3.49 -16.52 21.06
C ASP A 88 3.54 -15.33 20.08
N LEU A 89 2.92 -14.20 20.43
CA LEU A 89 2.71 -13.10 19.49
C LEU A 89 4.01 -12.46 18.98
N PRO A 90 5.03 -12.18 19.82
CA PRO A 90 6.30 -11.61 19.35
C PRO A 90 7.03 -12.53 18.35
N SER A 91 7.08 -13.83 18.65
CA SER A 91 7.72 -14.82 17.76
C SER A 91 7.00 -14.94 16.42
N LYS A 92 5.67 -14.89 16.41
CA LYS A 92 4.88 -14.90 15.18
C LYS A 92 5.10 -13.63 14.35
N ALA A 93 5.17 -12.48 14.99
CA ALA A 93 5.44 -11.20 14.32
C ALA A 93 6.78 -11.22 13.59
N GLU A 94 7.84 -11.68 14.28
CA GLU A 94 9.18 -11.84 13.69
C GLU A 94 9.19 -12.84 12.52
N THR A 95 8.53 -13.99 12.71
CA THR A 95 8.45 -15.04 11.68
C THR A 95 7.80 -14.51 10.39
N ILE A 96 6.67 -13.79 10.51
CA ILE A 96 5.96 -13.22 9.36
C ILE A 96 6.87 -12.23 8.63
N ARG A 97 7.51 -11.32 9.37
CA ARG A 97 8.43 -10.33 8.81
C ARG A 97 9.55 -10.97 8.00
N VAL A 98 10.20 -12.00 8.56
CA VAL A 98 11.31 -12.72 7.90
C VAL A 98 10.86 -13.41 6.61
N ILE A 99 9.69 -14.07 6.61
CA ILE A 99 9.14 -14.74 5.43
C ILE A 99 8.88 -13.74 4.30
N VAL A 100 8.29 -12.60 4.63
CA VAL A 100 7.94 -11.56 3.64
C VAL A 100 9.21 -10.91 3.08
N GLN A 101 10.17 -10.56 3.93
CA GLN A 101 11.46 -9.99 3.50
C GLN A 101 12.25 -10.92 2.57
N ARG A 102 12.10 -12.24 2.71
CA ARG A 102 12.77 -13.23 1.85
C ARG A 102 12.11 -13.40 0.48
N THR A 103 10.81 -13.10 0.38
CA THR A 103 9.99 -13.44 -0.80
C THR A 103 9.90 -12.29 -1.82
N LEU A 104 10.20 -11.06 -1.39
CA LEU A 104 10.07 -9.85 -2.20
C LEU A 104 11.28 -9.54 -3.06
#